data_AF-A0A538AYW2-F1
#
_entry.id   AF-A0A538AYW2-F1
#
_cell.length_a   1.000
_cell.length_b   1.000
_cell.length_c   1.000
_cell.angle_alpha   90.00
_cell.angle_beta   90.00
_cell.angle_gamma   90.00
#
_symmetry.space_group_name_H-M   'P 1'
#
loop_
_entity.id
_entity.type
_entity.pdbx_description
1 polymer ?
#
loop_
_entity_poly.entity_id
_entity_poly.type
_entity_poly.pdbx_seq_one_letter_code
_entity_poly.pdbx_strand_id
1 'polypeptide(L)'
;MSLGFVSMLGHNAWASARLIDVSTLVHVIDAEEYYLFRITGGRAHPPSEEGEWPGFDALRERNSAHGGRFERVIVEDDPARVVRWRTRDGDDASMPVALFLVQTVNHGNEHRSQIATVLTRLGIEPPELSGWLYAIETGALTGVTA
;
A
#
# COMPACT_ATOMS: atom_id res chain seq x y z
N MET A 1 13.84 -23.97 13.78
CA MET A 1 12.45 -24.06 13.30
C MET A 1 12.27 -22.91 12.33
N SER A 2 12.38 -23.21 11.03
CA SER A 2 12.18 -22.25 9.94
C SER A 2 10.81 -22.58 9.36
N LEU A 3 9.86 -21.67 9.53
CA LEU A 3 8.52 -21.66 8.97
C LEU A 3 8.34 -20.22 8.51
N GLY A 4 8.05 -19.86 7.28
CA GLY A 4 7.59 -20.62 6.12
C GLY A 4 7.04 -19.57 5.15
N PHE A 5 7.92 -18.78 4.54
CA PHE A 5 7.56 -17.70 3.61
C PHE A 5 6.96 -18.22 2.27
N VAL A 6 6.84 -19.54 2.13
CA VAL A 6 6.48 -20.22 0.88
C VAL A 6 5.01 -20.71 0.86
N SER A 7 4.26 -20.67 1.97
CA SER A 7 2.87 -21.18 1.98
C SER A 7 1.77 -20.13 1.73
N MET A 8 2.10 -18.90 1.34
CA MET A 8 1.12 -17.83 1.08
C MET A 8 1.05 -17.41 -0.40
N LEU A 9 1.54 -18.25 -1.31
CA LEU A 9 1.38 -18.04 -2.74
C LEU A 9 0.29 -18.98 -3.27
N GLY A 10 -0.96 -18.48 -3.24
CA GLY A 10 -2.04 -19.07 -4.00
C GLY A 10 -1.68 -19.13 -5.48
N HIS A 11 -2.08 -20.23 -6.13
CA HIS A 11 -1.87 -20.50 -7.54
C HIS A 11 -2.51 -19.40 -8.39
N ASN A 12 -1.74 -18.35 -8.73
CA ASN A 12 -1.92 -17.39 -9.83
C ASN A 12 -0.75 -16.38 -9.93
N ALA A 13 0.25 -16.43 -9.05
CA ALA A 13 1.31 -15.42 -8.89
C ALA A 13 2.35 -15.30 -10.04
N TRP A 14 2.16 -15.93 -11.20
CA TRP A 14 3.22 -15.97 -12.25
C TRP A 14 2.74 -15.71 -13.69
N ALA A 15 1.48 -15.33 -13.93
CA ALA A 15 0.97 -15.12 -15.29
C ALA A 15 1.23 -13.71 -15.89
N SER A 16 1.74 -12.74 -15.14
CA SER A 16 1.74 -11.32 -15.56
C SER A 16 3.14 -10.71 -15.80
N ALA A 17 4.19 -11.52 -15.94
CA ALA A 17 5.59 -11.06 -16.05
C ALA A 17 5.95 -10.31 -17.37
N ARG A 18 5.01 -9.56 -17.97
CA ARG A 18 5.23 -8.69 -19.14
C ARG A 18 4.78 -7.24 -18.98
N LEU A 19 4.30 -6.76 -17.82
CA LEU A 19 3.79 -5.38 -17.66
C LEU A 19 4.03 -4.74 -16.26
N ILE A 20 5.22 -4.90 -15.67
CA ILE A 20 5.44 -4.62 -14.23
C ILE A 20 5.54 -3.11 -13.85
N ASP A 21 5.48 -2.13 -14.76
CA ASP A 21 5.69 -0.71 -14.38
C ASP A 21 4.44 0.01 -13.86
N VAL A 22 3.44 0.25 -14.71
CA VAL A 22 2.26 1.07 -14.43
C VAL A 22 1.16 0.29 -13.73
N SER A 23 1.04 -1.00 -14.06
CA SER A 23 0.07 -1.89 -13.41
C SER A 23 0.39 -2.09 -11.93
N THR A 24 1.69 -2.13 -11.57
CA THR A 24 2.13 -2.27 -10.18
C THR A 24 1.85 -0.99 -9.38
N LEU A 25 2.03 0.19 -10.00
CA LEU A 25 1.66 1.47 -9.38
C LEU A 25 0.16 1.54 -9.11
N VAL A 26 -0.67 1.19 -10.10
CA VAL A 26 -2.13 1.11 -9.92
C VAL A 26 -2.48 0.12 -8.81
N HIS A 27 -1.88 -1.06 -8.82
CA HIS A 27 -2.13 -2.10 -7.82
C HIS A 27 -1.83 -1.65 -6.39
N VAL A 28 -0.71 -0.95 -6.16
CA VAL A 28 -0.37 -0.43 -4.83
C VAL A 28 -1.41 0.59 -4.37
N ILE A 29 -1.79 1.54 -5.24
CA ILE A 29 -2.78 2.56 -4.91
C ILE A 29 -4.15 1.93 -4.62
N ASP A 30 -4.60 0.99 -5.45
CA ASP A 30 -5.88 0.29 -5.27
C ASP A 30 -5.92 -0.52 -3.96
N ALA A 31 -4.82 -1.19 -3.61
CA ALA A 31 -4.70 -1.96 -2.37
C ALA A 31 -4.74 -1.05 -1.13
N GLU A 32 -3.99 0.06 -1.15
CA GLU A 32 -3.95 1.04 -0.07
C GLU A 32 -5.34 1.68 0.16
N GLU A 33 -6.04 2.06 -0.92
CA GLU A 33 -7.41 2.56 -0.87
C GLU A 33 -8.38 1.51 -0.32
N TYR A 34 -8.22 0.23 -0.70
CA TYR A 34 -9.04 -0.86 -0.17
C TYR A 34 -8.87 -1.05 1.34
N TYR A 35 -7.64 -0.93 1.86
CA TYR A 35 -7.40 -0.99 3.30
C TYR A 35 -8.08 0.17 4.03
N LEU A 36 -8.00 1.40 3.50
CA LEU A 36 -8.75 2.53 4.06
C LEU A 36 -10.27 2.32 3.99
N PHE A 37 -10.78 1.78 2.89
CA PHE A 37 -12.19 1.43 2.75
C PHE A 37 -12.63 0.49 3.87
N ARG A 38 -11.83 -0.55 4.18
CA ARG A 38 -12.09 -1.45 5.31
C ARG A 38 -12.04 -0.72 6.65
N ILE A 39 -10.96 0.01 6.93
CA ILE A 39 -10.74 0.71 8.21
C ILE A 39 -11.88 1.68 8.52
N THR A 40 -12.30 2.44 7.51
CA THR A 40 -13.32 3.51 7.65
C THR A 40 -14.77 3.00 7.59
N GLY A 41 -14.97 1.68 7.44
CA GLY A 41 -16.30 1.09 7.31
C GLY A 41 -17.01 1.49 6.03
N GLY A 42 -16.26 1.63 4.93
CA GLY A 42 -16.77 1.93 3.60
C GLY A 42 -16.98 3.41 3.29
N ARG A 43 -16.48 4.32 4.14
CA ARG A 43 -16.61 5.78 3.92
C ARG A 43 -15.51 6.35 3.04
N ALA A 44 -14.38 5.68 2.92
CA ALA A 44 -13.41 5.97 1.87
C ALA A 44 -13.98 5.57 0.49
N HIS A 45 -13.43 6.15 -0.57
CA HIS A 45 -13.84 5.81 -1.94
C HIS A 45 -13.72 4.30 -2.16
N PRO A 46 -14.70 3.63 -2.79
CA PRO A 46 -14.53 2.24 -3.17
C PRO A 46 -13.32 2.12 -4.11
N PRO A 47 -12.58 1.01 -4.07
CA PRO A 47 -11.48 0.79 -5.02
C PRO A 47 -12.00 0.89 -6.46
N SER A 48 -11.15 1.35 -7.37
CA SER A 48 -11.43 1.25 -8.81
C SER A 48 -11.63 -0.19 -9.26
N GLU A 49 -12.34 -0.37 -10.38
CA GLU A 49 -12.30 -1.65 -11.08
C GLU A 49 -10.86 -1.94 -11.53
N GLU A 50 -10.38 -3.15 -11.28
CA GLU A 50 -8.99 -3.53 -11.55
C GLU A 50 -8.62 -3.34 -13.04
N GLY A 51 -7.50 -2.67 -13.30
CA GLY A 51 -6.75 -2.82 -14.55
C GLY A 51 -6.79 -1.65 -15.55
N GLU A 52 -7.54 -0.57 -15.28
CA GLU A 52 -7.45 0.64 -16.11
C GLU A 52 -6.28 1.53 -15.64
N TRP A 53 -5.48 2.06 -16.58
CA TRP A 53 -4.41 3.02 -16.29
C TRP A 53 -4.98 4.45 -16.28
N PRO A 54 -5.08 5.12 -15.12
CA PRO A 54 -5.71 6.44 -15.02
C PRO A 54 -4.75 7.59 -15.34
N GLY A 55 -3.47 7.30 -15.60
CA GLY A 55 -2.42 8.31 -15.77
C GLY A 55 -1.74 8.72 -14.46
N PHE A 56 -0.52 9.25 -14.57
CA PHE A 56 0.30 9.61 -13.41
C PHE A 56 -0.32 10.71 -12.54
N ASP A 57 -1.01 11.68 -13.15
CA ASP A 57 -1.62 12.79 -12.39
C ASP A 57 -2.77 12.31 -11.52
N ALA A 58 -3.63 11.44 -12.05
CA ALA A 58 -4.68 10.80 -11.28
C ALA A 58 -4.13 9.92 -10.16
N LEU A 59 -3.07 9.14 -10.42
CA LEU A 59 -2.43 8.35 -9.36
C LEU A 59 -1.81 9.22 -8.27
N ARG A 60 -1.20 10.36 -8.63
CA ARG A 60 -0.63 11.29 -7.64
C ARG A 60 -1.71 11.92 -6.77
N GLU A 61 -2.83 12.33 -7.37
CA GLU A 61 -3.98 12.88 -6.64
C GLU A 61 -4.54 11.84 -5.66
N ARG A 62 -4.79 10.62 -6.13
CA ARG A 62 -5.26 9.50 -5.30
C ARG A 62 -4.31 9.21 -4.14
N ASN A 63 -3.01 9.07 -4.43
CA ASN A 63 -1.97 8.84 -3.44
C ASN A 63 -1.94 9.92 -2.35
N SER A 64 -2.04 11.19 -2.75
CA SER A 64 -2.05 12.32 -1.80
C SER A 64 -3.31 12.30 -0.94
N ALA A 65 -4.46 12.01 -1.55
CA ALA A 65 -5.74 11.95 -0.85
C ALA A 65 -5.80 10.81 0.18
N HIS A 66 -5.30 9.62 -0.15
CA HIS A 66 -5.27 8.51 0.81
C HIS A 66 -4.15 8.63 1.83
N GLY A 67 -3.01 9.23 1.49
CA GLY A 67 -1.93 9.52 2.44
C GLY A 67 -2.43 10.33 3.64
N GLY A 68 -3.11 11.46 3.37
CA GLY A 68 -3.72 12.28 4.44
C GLY A 68 -4.84 11.57 5.21
N ARG A 69 -5.48 10.54 4.65
CA ARG A 69 -6.45 9.70 5.38
C ARG A 69 -5.75 8.71 6.30
N PHE A 70 -4.67 8.08 5.86
CA PHE A 70 -3.86 7.20 6.70
C PHE A 70 -3.24 7.97 7.87
N GLU A 71 -2.69 9.17 7.63
CA GLU A 71 -2.21 10.04 8.70
C GLU A 71 -3.28 10.26 9.77
N ARG A 72 -4.52 10.54 9.35
CA ARG A 72 -5.65 10.70 10.25
C ARG A 72 -5.98 9.42 11.02
N VAL A 73 -5.98 8.26 10.35
CA VAL A 73 -6.19 6.95 11.02
C VAL A 73 -5.11 6.70 12.07
N ILE A 74 -3.84 7.00 11.76
CA ILE A 74 -2.72 6.79 12.68
C ILE A 74 -2.86 7.68 13.93
N VAL A 75 -3.35 8.90 13.78
CA VAL A 75 -3.45 9.88 14.88
C VAL A 75 -4.74 9.72 15.69
N GLU A 76 -5.88 9.48 15.04
CA GLU A 76 -7.21 9.58 15.64
C GLU A 76 -7.84 8.24 15.99
N ASP A 77 -7.42 7.15 15.35
CA ASP A 77 -8.07 5.84 15.51
C ASP A 77 -7.44 5.00 16.63
N ASP A 78 -8.20 4.05 17.17
CA ASP A 78 -7.69 3.07 18.12
C ASP A 78 -7.05 1.89 17.35
N PRO A 79 -5.73 1.65 17.47
CA PRO A 79 -5.08 0.55 16.78
C PRO A 79 -5.64 -0.83 17.15
N ALA A 80 -6.26 -0.97 18.32
CA ALA A 80 -6.90 -2.21 18.78
C ALA A 80 -8.36 -2.36 18.30
N ARG A 81 -8.95 -1.32 17.68
CA ARG A 81 -10.32 -1.38 17.15
C ARG A 81 -10.42 -2.49 16.12
N VAL A 82 -11.40 -3.38 16.30
CA VAL A 82 -11.63 -4.50 15.39
C VAL A 82 -12.45 -4.05 14.18
N VAL A 83 -11.88 -4.15 12.99
CA VAL A 83 -12.58 -4.03 11.71
C VAL A 83 -13.16 -5.40 11.37
N ARG A 84 -14.44 -5.45 10.99
CA ARG A 84 -15.16 -6.67 10.62
C ARG A 84 -15.68 -6.55 9.19
N TRP A 85 -15.64 -7.64 8.45
CA TRP A 85 -16.14 -7.68 7.08
C TRP A 85 -16.51 -9.09 6.63
N ARG A 86 -17.20 -9.17 5.48
CA ARG A 86 -17.45 -10.43 4.78
C ARG A 86 -16.48 -10.61 3.62
N THR A 87 -15.82 -11.76 3.55
CA THR A 87 -14.91 -12.11 2.45
C THR A 87 -15.71 -12.35 1.17
N ARG A 88 -15.00 -12.44 0.03
CA ARG A 88 -15.63 -12.76 -1.26
C ARG A 88 -16.26 -14.16 -1.26
N ASP A 89 -15.67 -15.08 -0.51
CA ASP A 89 -16.14 -16.45 -0.35
C ASP A 89 -17.31 -16.57 0.65
N GLY A 90 -17.70 -15.45 1.25
CA GLY A 90 -18.88 -15.36 2.11
C GLY A 90 -18.60 -15.62 3.60
N ASP A 91 -17.35 -15.73 4.00
CA ASP A 91 -16.94 -15.90 5.41
C ASP A 91 -16.92 -14.58 6.16
N ASP A 92 -17.19 -14.63 7.46
CA ASP A 92 -16.98 -13.50 8.35
C ASP A 92 -15.50 -13.43 8.74
N ALA A 93 -14.90 -12.25 8.54
CA ALA A 93 -13.51 -11.99 8.86
C ALA A 93 -13.39 -10.73 9.71
N SER A 94 -12.34 -10.67 10.53
CA SER A 94 -12.05 -9.52 11.36
C SER A 94 -10.58 -9.42 11.72
N MET A 95 -10.07 -8.21 11.84
CA MET A 95 -8.72 -7.94 12.32
C MET A 95 -8.62 -6.51 12.89
N PRO A 96 -7.68 -6.22 13.81
CA PRO A 96 -7.49 -4.88 14.35
C PRO A 96 -6.96 -3.90 13.30
N VAL A 97 -7.25 -2.60 13.46
CA VAL A 97 -6.75 -1.51 12.59
C VAL A 97 -5.23 -1.58 12.44
N ALA A 98 -4.49 -1.88 13.52
CA ALA A 98 -3.05 -2.01 13.49
C ALA A 98 -2.53 -2.96 12.40
N LEU A 99 -3.22 -4.09 12.14
CA LEU A 99 -2.77 -5.04 11.11
C LEU A 99 -2.99 -4.51 9.69
N PHE A 100 -4.01 -3.69 9.44
CA PHE A 100 -4.15 -3.00 8.16
C PHE A 100 -3.03 -1.96 7.95
N LEU A 101 -2.65 -1.22 9.00
CA LEU A 101 -1.56 -0.25 8.91
C LEU A 101 -0.21 -0.92 8.62
N VAL A 102 0.09 -2.01 9.34
CA VAL A 102 1.29 -2.83 9.08
C VAL A 102 1.28 -3.36 7.65
N GLN A 103 0.15 -3.91 7.19
CA GLN A 103 0.01 -4.44 5.84
C GLN A 103 0.23 -3.36 4.78
N THR A 104 -0.32 -2.16 4.99
CA THR A 104 -0.16 -1.01 4.07
C THR A 104 1.31 -0.67 3.87
N VAL A 105 2.08 -0.54 4.95
CA VAL A 105 3.52 -0.24 4.89
C VAL A 105 4.30 -1.38 4.24
N ASN A 106 4.03 -2.63 4.63
CA ASN A 106 4.75 -3.79 4.11
C ASN A 106 4.50 -4.00 2.60
N HIS A 107 3.24 -4.02 2.19
CA HIS A 107 2.81 -4.21 0.80
C HIS A 107 3.34 -3.09 -0.11
N GLY A 108 3.20 -1.84 0.33
CA GLY A 108 3.73 -0.69 -0.41
C GLY A 108 5.26 -0.74 -0.55
N ASN A 109 5.98 -1.11 0.50
CA ASN A 109 7.45 -1.21 0.46
C ASN A 109 7.94 -2.32 -0.48
N GLU A 110 7.31 -3.49 -0.44
CA GLU A 110 7.66 -4.63 -1.31
C GLU A 110 7.53 -4.25 -2.79
N HIS A 111 6.40 -3.70 -3.20
CA HIS A 111 6.17 -3.34 -4.60
C HIS A 111 6.98 -2.12 -5.06
N ARG A 112 7.18 -1.10 -4.21
CA ARG A 112 8.07 0.02 -4.56
C ARG A 112 9.52 -0.46 -4.76
N SER A 113 9.98 -1.44 -3.99
CA SER A 113 11.30 -2.06 -4.19
C SER A 113 11.40 -2.83 -5.52
N GLN A 114 10.32 -3.51 -5.93
CA GLN A 114 10.25 -4.17 -7.24
C GLN A 114 10.28 -3.13 -8.38
N ILE A 115 9.53 -2.03 -8.26
CA ILE A 115 9.56 -0.91 -9.22
C ILE A 115 10.97 -0.31 -9.29
N ALA A 116 11.61 -0.06 -8.16
CA ALA A 116 12.97 0.46 -8.11
C ALA A 116 13.97 -0.45 -8.83
N THR A 117 13.81 -1.77 -8.68
CA THR A 117 14.60 -2.77 -9.43
C THR A 117 14.39 -2.64 -10.94
N VAL A 118 13.14 -2.47 -11.38
CA VAL A 118 12.82 -2.28 -12.81
C VAL A 118 13.43 -0.97 -13.35
N LEU A 119 13.27 0.14 -12.65
CA LEU A 119 13.85 1.44 -13.02
C LEU A 119 15.38 1.33 -13.17
N THR A 120 16.05 0.72 -12.20
CA THR A 120 17.50 0.49 -12.23
C THR A 120 17.92 -0.30 -13.47
N ARG A 121 17.16 -1.35 -13.83
CA ARG A 121 17.44 -2.17 -15.03
C ARG A 121 17.25 -1.40 -16.34
N LEU A 122 16.44 -0.34 -16.33
CA LEU A 122 16.26 0.58 -17.45
C LEU A 122 17.29 1.71 -17.48
N GLY A 123 18.23 1.76 -16.53
CA GLY A 123 19.21 2.83 -16.41
C GLY A 123 18.64 4.13 -15.81
N ILE A 124 17.49 4.04 -15.14
CA ILE A 124 16.84 5.15 -14.43
C ILE A 124 17.15 5.00 -12.96
N GLU A 125 17.68 6.05 -12.34
CA GLU A 125 17.91 6.07 -10.89
C GLU A 125 16.55 6.06 -10.15
N PRO A 126 16.28 5.06 -9.29
CA PRO A 126 15.04 5.02 -8.53
C PRO A 126 15.04 6.05 -7.38
N PRO A 127 13.85 6.47 -6.89
CA PRO A 127 13.78 7.29 -5.69
C PRO A 127 14.25 6.50 -4.46
N GLU A 128 14.76 7.21 -3.44
CA GLU A 128 15.07 6.61 -2.15
C GLU A 128 13.78 6.20 -1.43
N LEU A 129 13.72 4.95 -0.97
CA LEU A 129 12.58 4.39 -0.27
C LEU A 129 12.90 4.29 1.23
N SER A 130 12.72 5.39 1.96
CA SER A 130 13.08 5.49 3.37
C SER A 130 12.04 6.27 4.17
N GLY A 131 11.56 5.67 5.27
CA GLY A 131 10.71 6.36 6.24
C GLY A 131 11.44 7.51 6.94
N TRP A 132 12.76 7.44 7.04
CA TRP A 132 13.58 8.53 7.59
C TRP A 132 13.64 9.72 6.64
N LEU A 133 13.77 9.46 5.32
CA LEU A 133 13.71 10.51 4.32
C LEU A 133 12.35 11.22 4.35
N TYR A 134 11.24 10.48 4.40
CA TYR A 134 9.91 11.07 4.56
C TYR A 134 9.83 11.93 5.83
N ALA A 135 10.38 11.47 6.95
CA ALA A 135 10.39 12.23 8.20
C ALA A 135 11.22 13.53 8.08
N ILE A 136 12.32 13.52 7.32
CA ILE A 136 13.12 14.73 7.01
C ILE A 136 12.32 15.69 6.13
N GLU A 137 11.76 15.19 5.02
CA GLU A 137 11.02 16.00 4.03
C GLU A 137 9.77 16.66 4.61
N THR A 138 9.10 15.99 5.56
CA THR A 138 7.93 16.51 6.26
C THR A 138 8.26 17.34 7.50
N GLY A 139 9.54 17.42 7.88
CA GLY A 139 9.98 18.10 9.10
C GLY A 139 9.60 17.38 10.41
N ALA A 140 9.16 16.12 10.32
CA ALA A 140 8.87 15.27 11.48
C ALA A 140 10.15 14.85 12.23
N LEU A 141 11.27 14.68 11.52
CA LEU A 141 12.59 14.48 12.12
C LEU A 141 13.23 15.84 12.44
N THR A 142 13.47 16.10 13.73
CA THR A 142 14.08 17.35 14.20
C THR A 142 15.51 17.10 14.70
N GLY A 143 16.35 18.15 14.70
CA GLY A 143 17.72 18.09 15.23
C GLY A 143 18.76 17.43 14.32
N VAL A 144 18.41 17.13 13.07
CA VAL A 144 19.32 16.64 12.04
C VAL A 144 19.33 17.67 10.90
N THR A 145 20.50 18.14 10.49
CA THR A 145 20.65 18.92 9.25
C THR A 145 20.83 17.96 8.08
N ALA A 146 20.04 18.14 7.02
CA ALA A 146 20.20 17.43 5.75
C ALA A 146 21.59 17.66 5.13
#